data_AF-A0A968TJ55-F1
#
_entry.id   AF-A0A968TJ55-F1
#
_cell.length_a   1.000
_cell.length_b   1.000
_cell.length_c   1.000
_cell.angle_alpha   90.00
_cell.angle_beta   90.00
_cell.angle_gamma   90.00
#
_symmetry.space_group_name_H-M   'P 1'
#
loop_
_entity.id
_entity.type
_entity.pdbx_description
1 polymer ?
#
loop_
_entity_poly.entity_id
_entity_poly.type
_entity_poly.pdbx_seq_one_letter_code
_entity_poly.pdbx_strand_id
1 'polypeptide(L)'
;MFPNREGQRVPNVTFRTRQNNQWVDVTTDDLFAGKTVVVFSLPGAFTPTCSSTHVPGYNQSAKTFKENGVDSIVCLSVNDAFVMEAWAKDQEAANITMIADGNGEFTDKMGLLVDKSDLGFGQRSWRYSMLVKDGIIQKMFIEPEEPGDPFKVSDAETMLRYINPEAKNQSLVSLFAKVGCPFCASAKAMLSERGLEYEEIVLGKDITTRSLKAVTGQTTVPQVFIDGQLIGGSEKLASYLEVR
;
A
#
# COMPACT_ATOMS: atom_id res chain seq x y z
N MET A 1 -14.13 16.33 17.61
CA MET A 1 -14.45 14.90 17.48
C MET A 1 -15.08 14.65 16.14
N PHE A 2 -14.37 13.95 15.27
CA PHE A 2 -14.85 13.60 13.94
C PHE A 2 -16.08 12.67 13.98
N PRO A 3 -16.99 12.78 13.01
CA PRO A 3 -18.17 11.92 12.95
C PRO A 3 -17.78 10.49 12.59
N ASN A 4 -18.33 9.50 13.31
CA ASN A 4 -18.32 8.11 12.89
C ASN A 4 -19.50 7.88 11.91
N ARG A 5 -19.21 7.36 10.72
CA ARG A 5 -20.20 7.06 9.67
C ARG A 5 -20.41 5.56 9.42
N GLU A 6 -19.95 4.70 10.32
CA GLU A 6 -20.27 3.27 10.31
C GLU A 6 -21.78 3.03 10.18
N GLY A 7 -22.16 2.08 9.32
CA GLY A 7 -23.54 1.77 8.95
C GLY A 7 -24.15 2.68 7.87
N GLN A 8 -23.49 3.77 7.49
CA GLN A 8 -23.99 4.70 6.47
C GLN A 8 -23.43 4.36 5.08
N ARG A 9 -24.14 4.78 4.03
CA ARG A 9 -23.61 4.75 2.66
C ARG A 9 -22.55 5.84 2.49
N VAL A 10 -21.48 5.52 1.76
CA VAL A 10 -20.47 6.51 1.36
C VAL A 10 -21.11 7.67 0.56
N PRO A 11 -20.56 8.90 0.63
CA PRO A 11 -21.07 10.01 -0.15
C PRO A 11 -21.12 9.73 -1.65
N ASN A 12 -22.22 10.09 -2.29
CA ASN A 12 -22.33 10.03 -3.75
C ASN A 12 -21.63 11.24 -4.40
N VAL A 13 -20.56 10.97 -5.14
CA VAL A 13 -19.72 11.93 -5.86
C VAL A 13 -19.14 11.33 -7.13
N THR A 14 -18.69 12.21 -8.03
CA THR A 14 -17.91 11.86 -9.23
C THR A 14 -16.53 12.50 -9.15
N PHE A 15 -15.49 11.67 -9.09
CA PHE A 15 -14.10 12.10 -9.09
C PHE A 15 -13.62 12.36 -10.51
N ARG A 16 -12.99 13.52 -10.73
CA ARG A 16 -12.33 13.86 -11.99
C ARG A 16 -10.90 13.34 -11.95
N THR A 17 -10.67 12.13 -12.47
CA THR A 17 -9.36 11.46 -12.43
C THR A 17 -8.63 11.53 -13.76
N ARG A 18 -7.38 11.08 -13.77
CA ARG A 18 -6.56 10.91 -14.97
C ARG A 18 -6.02 9.49 -15.04
N GLN A 19 -6.16 8.85 -16.20
CA GLN A 19 -5.59 7.54 -16.48
C GLN A 19 -4.93 7.58 -17.86
N ASN A 20 -3.65 7.20 -17.93
CA ASN A 20 -2.88 7.23 -19.18
C ASN A 20 -2.99 8.57 -19.92
N ASN A 21 -2.85 9.67 -19.17
CA ASN A 21 -3.01 11.05 -19.63
C ASN A 21 -4.40 11.46 -20.17
N GLN A 22 -5.42 10.63 -20.01
CA GLN A 22 -6.80 10.94 -20.40
C GLN A 22 -7.66 11.23 -19.17
N TRP A 23 -8.63 12.13 -19.34
CA TRP A 23 -9.65 12.38 -18.32
C TRP A 23 -10.56 11.17 -18.20
N VAL A 24 -10.78 10.73 -16.96
CA VAL A 24 -11.70 9.64 -16.64
C VAL A 24 -12.53 10.06 -15.42
N ASP A 25 -13.83 10.14 -15.61
CA ASP A 25 -14.77 10.31 -14.51
C ASP A 25 -14.93 8.96 -13.80
N VAL A 26 -14.69 8.94 -12.48
CA VAL A 26 -14.87 7.75 -11.65
C VAL A 26 -15.95 8.08 -10.62
N THR A 27 -17.05 7.36 -10.65
CA THR A 27 -18.14 7.56 -9.69
C THR A 27 -17.90 6.76 -8.41
N THR A 28 -18.62 7.14 -7.36
CA THR A 28 -18.67 6.36 -6.11
C THR A 28 -19.15 4.93 -6.36
N ASP A 29 -20.13 4.73 -7.23
CA ASP A 29 -20.65 3.40 -7.54
C ASP A 29 -19.62 2.55 -8.30
N ASP A 30 -18.83 3.14 -9.22
CA ASP A 30 -17.71 2.44 -9.88
C ASP A 30 -16.71 1.87 -8.87
N LEU A 31 -16.48 2.59 -7.77
CA LEU A 31 -15.57 2.18 -6.71
C LEU A 31 -16.18 1.13 -5.78
N PHE A 32 -17.43 1.30 -5.35
CA PHE A 32 -17.95 0.60 -4.18
C PHE A 32 -19.13 -0.34 -4.42
N ALA A 33 -19.89 -0.20 -5.51
CA ALA A 33 -21.09 -1.01 -5.75
C ALA A 33 -20.73 -2.49 -5.92
N GLY A 34 -21.35 -3.36 -5.14
CA GLY A 34 -21.12 -4.81 -5.16
C GLY A 34 -19.72 -5.27 -4.74
N LYS A 35 -18.90 -4.39 -4.14
CA LYS A 35 -17.50 -4.66 -3.77
C LYS A 35 -17.24 -4.52 -2.28
N THR A 36 -16.25 -5.26 -1.78
CA THR A 36 -15.58 -5.01 -0.51
C THR A 36 -14.32 -4.20 -0.77
N VAL A 37 -14.27 -2.97 -0.28
CA VAL A 37 -13.21 -2.02 -0.58
C VAL A 37 -12.59 -1.52 0.72
N VAL A 38 -11.26 -1.56 0.79
CA VAL A 38 -10.51 -0.85 1.82
C VAL A 38 -10.18 0.54 1.28
N VAL A 39 -10.54 1.57 2.03
CA VAL A 39 -10.19 2.96 1.70
C VAL A 39 -9.30 3.50 2.80
N PHE A 40 -8.26 4.23 2.44
CA PHE A 40 -7.55 5.09 3.35
C PHE A 40 -7.40 6.48 2.77
N SER A 41 -7.52 7.48 3.62
CA SER A 41 -7.31 8.87 3.26
C SER A 41 -6.20 9.50 4.07
N LEU A 42 -5.61 10.52 3.49
CA LEU A 42 -4.41 11.16 4.01
C LEU A 42 -4.38 12.66 3.71
N PRO A 43 -3.56 13.44 4.43
CA PRO A 43 -3.55 14.89 4.31
C PRO A 43 -3.10 15.42 2.95
N GLY A 44 -2.20 14.72 2.26
CA GLY A 44 -1.72 15.18 0.96
C GLY A 44 -0.68 14.26 0.32
N ALA A 45 -0.70 14.19 -1.00
CA ALA A 45 0.34 13.55 -1.80
C ALA A 45 1.73 14.14 -1.50
N PHE A 46 2.78 13.33 -1.66
CA PHE A 46 4.19 13.68 -1.40
C PHE A 46 4.56 14.05 0.05
N THR A 47 3.64 13.99 1.01
CA THR A 47 3.94 14.29 2.42
C THR A 47 4.63 13.10 3.12
N PRO A 48 5.49 13.32 4.13
CA PRO A 48 6.46 12.32 4.60
C PRO A 48 5.85 10.98 5.02
N THR A 49 4.94 10.94 5.99
CA THR A 49 4.32 9.69 6.49
C THR A 49 3.50 8.97 5.44
N CYS A 50 2.87 9.75 4.54
CA CYS A 50 2.04 9.22 3.46
C CYS A 50 2.90 8.43 2.46
N SER A 51 4.05 8.98 2.09
CA SER A 51 4.97 8.39 1.12
C SER A 51 5.88 7.30 1.70
N SER A 52 6.28 7.41 2.97
CA SER A 52 7.24 6.46 3.54
C SER A 52 6.59 5.21 4.14
N THR A 53 5.33 5.30 4.56
CA THR A 53 4.72 4.25 5.41
C THR A 53 3.28 3.92 5.01
N HIS A 54 2.39 4.91 4.88
CA HIS A 54 0.96 4.65 4.74
C HIS A 54 0.62 3.97 3.40
N VAL A 55 1.00 4.58 2.26
CA VAL A 55 0.80 4.00 0.93
C VAL A 55 1.59 2.69 0.75
N PRO A 56 2.89 2.62 1.09
CA PRO A 56 3.65 1.38 0.97
C PRO A 56 3.06 0.21 1.77
N GLY A 57 2.59 0.44 3.00
CA GLY A 57 2.03 -0.61 3.85
C GLY A 57 0.78 -1.26 3.24
N TYR A 58 -0.12 -0.46 2.67
CA TYR A 58 -1.29 -0.99 1.94
C TYR A 58 -0.88 -1.66 0.62
N ASN A 59 0.09 -1.12 -0.11
CA ASN A 59 0.52 -1.66 -1.40
C ASN A 59 1.15 -3.05 -1.24
N GLN A 60 1.96 -3.23 -0.18
CA GLN A 60 2.59 -4.49 0.20
C GLN A 60 1.57 -5.52 0.71
N SER A 61 0.56 -5.07 1.48
CA SER A 61 -0.46 -5.97 2.05
C SER A 61 -1.57 -6.32 1.08
N ALA A 62 -1.55 -5.79 -0.16
CA ALA A 62 -2.67 -5.88 -1.10
C ALA A 62 -3.08 -7.31 -1.44
N LYS A 63 -2.11 -8.22 -1.63
CA LYS A 63 -2.40 -9.64 -1.87
C LYS A 63 -3.07 -10.30 -0.66
N THR A 64 -2.58 -10.04 0.55
CA THR A 64 -3.20 -10.53 1.79
C THR A 64 -4.63 -10.01 1.93
N PHE A 65 -4.87 -8.73 1.66
CA PHE A 65 -6.24 -8.18 1.66
C PHE A 65 -7.15 -8.90 0.67
N LYS A 66 -6.66 -9.15 -0.55
CA LYS A 66 -7.40 -9.87 -1.58
C LYS A 66 -7.73 -11.30 -1.19
N GLU A 67 -6.78 -12.03 -0.61
CA GLU A 67 -6.99 -13.38 -0.08
C GLU A 67 -8.03 -13.40 1.05
N ASN A 68 -8.22 -12.27 1.74
CA ASN A 68 -9.22 -12.08 2.80
C ASN A 68 -10.51 -11.40 2.31
N GLY A 69 -10.76 -11.39 1.00
CA GLY A 69 -12.05 -10.98 0.41
C GLY A 69 -12.20 -9.48 0.15
N VAL A 70 -11.10 -8.72 0.10
CA VAL A 70 -11.11 -7.32 -0.37
C VAL A 70 -10.91 -7.29 -1.88
N ASP A 71 -11.83 -6.65 -2.60
CA ASP A 71 -11.79 -6.54 -4.06
C ASP A 71 -10.81 -5.47 -4.54
N SER A 72 -10.70 -4.36 -3.80
CA SER A 72 -9.80 -3.26 -4.14
C SER A 72 -9.39 -2.44 -2.91
N ILE A 73 -8.24 -1.77 -3.06
CA ILE A 73 -7.73 -0.79 -2.11
C ILE A 73 -7.72 0.58 -2.78
N VAL A 74 -8.25 1.58 -2.09
CA VAL A 74 -8.36 2.97 -2.57
C VAL A 74 -7.59 3.90 -1.65
N CYS A 75 -6.70 4.70 -2.21
CA CYS A 75 -6.09 5.84 -1.53
C CYS A 75 -6.78 7.11 -1.98
N LEU A 76 -7.35 7.88 -1.05
CA LEU A 76 -8.05 9.14 -1.35
C LEU A 76 -7.30 10.33 -0.74
N SER A 77 -7.07 11.38 -1.53
CA SER A 77 -6.48 12.62 -1.03
C SER A 77 -7.13 13.84 -1.67
N VAL A 78 -7.13 14.96 -0.92
CA VAL A 78 -7.58 16.27 -1.41
C VAL A 78 -6.46 16.91 -2.24
N ASN A 79 -6.20 16.29 -3.39
CA ASN A 79 -5.28 16.71 -4.43
C ASN A 79 -5.95 16.54 -5.79
N ASP A 80 -5.54 17.31 -6.79
CA ASP A 80 -6.01 17.14 -8.15
C ASP A 80 -5.43 15.88 -8.81
N ALA A 81 -6.01 15.51 -9.96
CA ALA A 81 -5.65 14.30 -10.68
C ALA A 81 -4.22 14.29 -11.22
N PHE A 82 -3.62 15.43 -11.53
CA PHE A 82 -2.26 15.48 -12.04
C PHE A 82 -1.26 15.13 -10.94
N VAL A 83 -1.46 15.72 -9.76
CA VAL A 83 -0.64 15.42 -8.58
C VAL A 83 -0.81 13.95 -8.17
N MET A 84 -2.04 13.46 -8.11
CA MET A 84 -2.29 12.05 -7.74
C MET A 84 -1.73 11.06 -8.77
N GLU A 85 -1.81 11.34 -10.07
CA GLU A 85 -1.22 10.50 -11.12
C GLU A 85 0.32 10.48 -11.04
N ALA A 86 0.95 11.64 -10.85
CA ALA A 86 2.40 11.73 -10.70
C ALA A 86 2.87 11.00 -9.44
N TRP A 87 2.16 11.17 -8.32
CA TRP A 87 2.49 10.54 -7.06
C TRP A 87 2.28 9.02 -7.09
N ALA A 88 1.23 8.53 -7.75
CA ALA A 88 1.01 7.09 -7.94
C ALA A 88 2.23 6.40 -8.61
N LYS A 89 2.82 7.07 -9.61
CA LYS A 89 4.02 6.59 -10.32
C LYS A 89 5.25 6.65 -9.42
N ASP A 90 5.42 7.74 -8.66
CA ASP A 90 6.52 7.92 -7.70
C ASP A 90 6.50 6.87 -6.58
N GLN A 91 5.31 6.48 -6.11
CA GLN A 91 5.13 5.52 -5.03
C GLN A 91 5.13 4.05 -5.49
N GLU A 92 5.22 3.80 -6.81
CA GLU A 92 5.10 2.46 -7.39
C GLU A 92 3.85 1.71 -6.87
N ALA A 93 2.74 2.45 -6.69
CA ALA A 93 1.53 2.00 -6.00
C ALA A 93 0.60 1.16 -6.91
N ALA A 94 1.16 0.18 -7.62
CA ALA A 94 0.45 -0.60 -8.63
C ALA A 94 -0.76 -1.38 -8.11
N ASN A 95 -0.82 -1.69 -6.82
CA ASN A 95 -1.93 -2.43 -6.20
C ASN A 95 -3.01 -1.53 -5.59
N ILE A 96 -2.89 -0.21 -5.71
CA ILE A 96 -3.79 0.77 -5.09
C ILE A 96 -4.43 1.66 -6.16
N THR A 97 -5.75 1.84 -6.07
CA THR A 97 -6.45 2.85 -6.88
C THR A 97 -6.31 4.21 -6.20
N MET A 98 -5.57 5.12 -6.84
CA MET A 98 -5.31 6.48 -6.34
C MET A 98 -6.42 7.42 -6.79
N ILE A 99 -7.22 7.95 -5.85
CA ILE A 99 -8.39 8.80 -6.11
C ILE A 99 -8.11 10.25 -5.72
N ALA A 100 -8.30 11.14 -6.69
CA ALA A 100 -8.18 12.57 -6.56
C ALA A 100 -9.50 13.21 -6.14
N ASP A 101 -9.67 13.45 -4.84
CA ASP A 101 -10.77 14.26 -4.30
C ASP A 101 -10.40 15.74 -4.32
N GLY A 102 -10.03 16.27 -5.50
CA GLY A 102 -9.38 17.58 -5.62
C GLY A 102 -10.21 18.76 -5.12
N ASN A 103 -11.53 18.64 -5.11
CA ASN A 103 -12.44 19.64 -4.54
C ASN A 103 -12.74 19.41 -3.05
N GLY A 104 -12.27 18.29 -2.48
CA GLY A 104 -12.59 17.87 -1.12
C GLY A 104 -14.05 17.48 -0.92
N GLU A 105 -14.81 17.22 -1.98
CA GLU A 105 -16.26 17.00 -1.91
C GLU A 105 -16.61 15.72 -1.16
N PHE A 106 -15.90 14.63 -1.44
CA PHE A 106 -16.09 13.38 -0.72
C PHE A 106 -15.70 13.55 0.75
N THR A 107 -14.54 14.15 0.97
CA THR A 107 -13.95 14.38 2.28
C THR A 107 -14.83 15.26 3.17
N ASP A 108 -15.39 16.33 2.61
CA ASP A 108 -16.32 17.23 3.30
C ASP A 108 -17.63 16.52 3.65
N LYS A 109 -18.20 15.78 2.69
CA LYS A 109 -19.39 14.97 2.94
C LYS A 109 -19.15 13.83 3.93
N MET A 110 -17.91 13.37 4.11
CA MET A 110 -17.53 12.46 5.19
C MET A 110 -17.45 13.17 6.54
N GLY A 111 -17.36 14.50 6.57
CA GLY A 111 -17.14 15.30 7.79
C GLY A 111 -15.70 15.24 8.27
N LEU A 112 -14.75 14.98 7.35
CA LEU A 112 -13.33 14.78 7.63
C LEU A 112 -12.45 15.81 6.89
N LEU A 113 -13.06 16.88 6.36
CA LEU A 113 -12.32 18.00 5.79
C LEU A 113 -11.85 18.92 6.93
N VAL A 114 -10.54 19.21 6.95
CA VAL A 114 -9.90 19.99 8.00
C VAL A 114 -8.98 21.04 7.40
N ASP A 115 -8.91 22.18 8.07
CA ASP A 115 -7.96 23.22 7.72
C ASP A 115 -6.55 22.85 8.18
N LYS A 116 -5.60 22.89 7.25
CA LYS A 116 -4.16 22.70 7.48
C LYS A 116 -3.37 23.89 6.94
N SER A 117 -3.93 25.09 7.04
CA SER A 117 -3.29 26.34 6.60
C SER A 117 -2.02 26.68 7.38
N ASP A 118 -1.86 26.16 8.60
CA ASP A 118 -0.63 26.22 9.39
C ASP A 118 0.57 25.54 8.70
N LEU A 119 0.30 24.52 7.88
CA LEU A 119 1.29 23.85 7.01
C LEU A 119 1.30 24.40 5.57
N GLY A 120 0.46 25.39 5.27
CA GLY A 120 0.29 25.94 3.93
C GLY A 120 -0.50 25.03 2.97
N PHE A 121 -1.27 24.07 3.49
CA PHE A 121 -2.00 23.11 2.65
C PHE A 121 -3.44 23.53 2.34
N GLY A 122 -4.00 24.47 3.12
CA GLY A 122 -5.43 24.79 3.06
C GLY A 122 -6.29 23.60 3.53
N GLN A 123 -7.48 23.46 2.94
CA GLN A 123 -8.40 22.37 3.27
C GLN A 123 -7.89 21.01 2.74
N ARG A 124 -7.83 20.02 3.64
CA ARG A 124 -7.35 18.66 3.36
C ARG A 124 -8.18 17.61 4.09
N SER A 125 -7.99 16.34 3.73
CA SER A 125 -8.57 15.26 4.51
C SER A 125 -7.81 15.07 5.82
N TRP A 126 -8.56 14.81 6.89
CA TRP A 126 -8.03 14.13 8.05
C TRP A 126 -7.60 12.70 7.67
N ARG A 127 -6.66 12.13 8.42
CA ARG A 127 -6.18 10.76 8.16
C ARG A 127 -7.14 9.74 8.75
N TYR A 128 -7.56 8.78 7.94
CA TYR A 128 -8.40 7.67 8.39
C TYR A 128 -8.28 6.48 7.42
N SER A 129 -8.73 5.32 7.86
CA SER A 129 -9.06 4.21 6.97
C SER A 129 -10.46 3.68 7.26
N MET A 130 -11.05 3.00 6.29
CA MET A 130 -12.36 2.40 6.41
C MET A 130 -12.51 1.15 5.56
N LEU A 131 -13.34 0.23 6.03
CA LEU A 131 -13.82 -0.91 5.26
C LEU A 131 -15.21 -0.58 4.74
N VAL A 132 -15.42 -0.67 3.44
CA VAL A 132 -16.69 -0.42 2.76
C VAL A 132 -17.16 -1.70 2.10
N LYS A 133 -18.43 -2.08 2.29
CA LYS A 133 -19.06 -3.22 1.61
C LYS A 133 -20.32 -2.76 0.90
N ASP A 134 -20.37 -2.90 -0.41
CA ASP A 134 -21.48 -2.47 -1.27
C ASP A 134 -21.90 -1.00 -1.01
N GLY A 135 -20.89 -0.14 -0.90
CA GLY A 135 -21.05 1.28 -0.56
C GLY A 135 -21.42 1.56 0.90
N ILE A 136 -21.62 0.57 1.76
CA ILE A 136 -21.90 0.78 3.19
C ILE A 136 -20.60 0.71 4.00
N ILE A 137 -20.33 1.74 4.79
CA ILE A 137 -19.16 1.83 5.67
C ILE A 137 -19.35 0.83 6.82
N GLN A 138 -18.54 -0.22 6.87
CA GLN A 138 -18.58 -1.25 7.90
C GLN A 138 -17.76 -0.89 9.13
N LYS A 139 -16.60 -0.26 8.91
CA LYS A 139 -15.66 0.12 9.97
C LYS A 139 -14.90 1.36 9.57
N MET A 140 -14.65 2.24 10.53
CA MET A 140 -13.74 3.38 10.38
C MET A 140 -12.65 3.34 11.47
N PHE A 141 -11.43 3.67 11.07
CA PHE A 141 -10.29 3.94 11.93
C PHE A 141 -9.85 5.38 11.67
N ILE A 142 -10.41 6.29 12.46
CA ILE A 142 -10.11 7.72 12.36
C ILE A 142 -8.96 8.02 13.31
N GLU A 143 -7.90 8.66 12.81
CA GLU A 143 -6.75 9.03 13.65
C GLU A 143 -7.17 9.98 14.77
N PRO A 144 -6.57 9.87 15.98
CA PRO A 144 -6.92 10.74 17.09
C PRO A 144 -6.45 12.17 16.84
N GLU A 145 -7.22 13.15 17.31
CA GLU A 145 -6.91 14.58 17.23
C GLU A 145 -5.74 14.94 18.16
N GLU A 146 -4.53 14.60 17.73
CA GLU A 146 -3.27 14.87 18.42
C GLU A 146 -2.36 15.81 17.61
N PRO A 147 -1.47 16.58 18.26
CA PRO A 147 -0.48 17.39 17.55
C PRO A 147 0.42 16.56 16.63
N GLY A 148 0.83 17.15 15.50
CA GLY A 148 1.71 16.51 14.52
C GLY A 148 0.94 15.79 13.41
N ASP A 149 1.51 14.68 12.93
CA ASP A 149 0.94 13.86 11.84
C ASP A 149 0.59 12.46 12.39
N PRO A 150 -0.56 12.31 13.08
CA PRO A 150 -0.93 11.05 13.72
C PRO A 150 -1.13 9.94 12.68
N PHE A 151 -0.58 8.77 12.99
CA PHE A 151 -0.70 7.54 12.21
C PHE A 151 -0.55 6.33 13.15
N LYS A 152 -1.64 5.97 13.82
CA LYS A 152 -1.68 4.95 14.88
C LYS A 152 -2.75 3.88 14.66
N VAL A 153 -3.78 4.17 13.87
CA VAL A 153 -4.95 3.30 13.72
C VAL A 153 -5.39 3.13 12.27
N SER A 154 -5.00 4.02 11.37
CA SER A 154 -5.42 3.95 9.96
C SER A 154 -4.53 3.04 9.11
N ASP A 155 -3.50 2.43 9.69
CA ASP A 155 -2.52 1.61 8.99
C ASP A 155 -3.11 0.28 8.46
N ALA A 156 -2.39 -0.34 7.52
CA ALA A 156 -2.81 -1.57 6.86
C ALA A 156 -2.90 -2.75 7.83
N GLU A 157 -2.04 -2.81 8.86
CA GLU A 157 -2.04 -3.92 9.83
C GLU A 157 -3.28 -3.85 10.72
N THR A 158 -3.62 -2.66 11.22
CA THR A 158 -4.85 -2.43 11.99
C THR A 158 -6.09 -2.85 11.18
N MET A 159 -6.17 -2.45 9.91
CA MET A 159 -7.26 -2.82 9.02
C MET A 159 -7.32 -4.33 8.77
N LEU A 160 -6.18 -4.96 8.44
CA LEU A 160 -6.13 -6.39 8.15
C LEU A 160 -6.51 -7.22 9.37
N ARG A 161 -6.01 -6.85 10.56
CA ARG A 161 -6.35 -7.50 11.83
C ARG A 161 -7.85 -7.41 12.14
N TYR A 162 -8.50 -6.31 11.78
CA TYR A 162 -9.95 -6.19 11.90
C TYR A 162 -10.71 -7.11 10.94
N ILE A 163 -10.25 -7.21 9.68
CA ILE A 163 -10.87 -8.07 8.67
C ILE A 163 -10.71 -9.54 9.04
N ASN A 164 -9.50 -9.94 9.44
CA ASN A 164 -9.18 -11.28 9.88
C ASN A 164 -7.97 -11.25 10.84
N PRO A 165 -8.18 -11.45 12.15
CA PRO A 165 -7.08 -11.49 13.14
C PRO A 165 -6.05 -12.58 12.90
N GLU A 166 -6.43 -13.65 12.19
CA GLU A 166 -5.56 -14.79 11.87
C GLU A 166 -4.83 -14.61 10.53
N ALA A 167 -5.12 -13.53 9.78
CA ALA A 167 -4.41 -13.25 8.54
C ALA A 167 -2.94 -12.95 8.85
N LYS A 168 -2.05 -13.70 8.21
CA LYS A 168 -0.62 -13.46 8.26
C LYS A 168 -0.23 -12.68 7.01
N ASN A 169 0.49 -11.58 7.19
CA ASN A 169 1.16 -10.95 6.07
C ASN A 169 2.16 -11.91 5.45
N GLN A 170 2.41 -11.73 4.15
CA GLN A 170 3.40 -12.53 3.44
C GLN A 170 4.77 -12.30 4.05
N SER A 171 5.59 -13.35 4.05
CA SER A 171 6.99 -13.21 4.47
C SER A 171 7.67 -12.13 3.64
N LEU A 172 8.49 -11.32 4.30
CA LEU A 172 9.28 -10.28 3.67
C LEU A 172 10.50 -10.92 3.01
N VAL A 173 10.45 -11.09 1.69
CA VAL A 173 11.53 -11.74 0.94
C VAL A 173 12.32 -10.72 0.12
N SER A 174 13.64 -10.71 0.29
CA SER A 174 14.56 -9.94 -0.57
C SER A 174 15.55 -10.89 -1.22
N LEU A 175 15.71 -10.77 -2.53
CA LEU A 175 16.59 -11.59 -3.34
C LEU A 175 17.65 -10.71 -4.03
N PHE A 176 18.89 -10.85 -3.58
CA PHE A 176 20.04 -10.33 -4.33
C PHE A 176 20.31 -11.24 -5.53
N ALA A 177 20.25 -10.69 -6.74
CA ALA A 177 20.36 -11.45 -7.98
C ALA A 177 21.30 -10.78 -8.99
N LYS A 178 21.58 -11.47 -10.10
CA LYS A 178 22.31 -10.90 -11.26
C LYS A 178 21.67 -11.37 -12.56
N VAL A 179 21.58 -10.45 -13.53
CA VAL A 179 21.08 -10.75 -14.88
C VAL A 179 21.88 -11.91 -15.49
N GLY A 180 21.17 -12.91 -16.03
CA GLY A 180 21.75 -14.09 -16.65
C GLY A 180 22.27 -15.17 -15.68
N CYS A 181 22.08 -15.02 -14.36
CA CYS A 181 22.50 -16.03 -13.39
C CYS A 181 21.48 -17.18 -13.28
N PRO A 182 21.85 -18.44 -13.61
CA PRO A 182 20.92 -19.57 -13.56
C PRO A 182 20.48 -19.92 -12.13
N PHE A 183 21.37 -19.79 -11.14
CA PHE A 183 21.02 -20.03 -9.73
C PHE A 183 20.02 -19.00 -9.21
N CYS A 184 20.10 -17.74 -9.67
CA CYS A 184 19.10 -16.72 -9.34
C CYS A 184 17.75 -17.08 -9.95
N ALA A 185 17.71 -17.53 -11.21
CA ALA A 185 16.47 -17.97 -11.85
C ALA A 185 15.81 -19.15 -11.10
N SER A 186 16.61 -20.12 -10.65
CA SER A 186 16.11 -21.23 -9.82
C SER A 186 15.57 -20.75 -8.47
N ALA A 187 16.27 -19.84 -7.77
CA ALA A 187 15.77 -19.27 -6.51
C ALA A 187 14.43 -18.55 -6.70
N LYS A 188 14.29 -17.75 -7.77
CA LYS A 188 13.03 -17.09 -8.13
C LYS A 188 11.90 -18.09 -8.37
N ALA A 189 12.17 -19.14 -9.15
CA ALA A 189 11.18 -20.17 -9.42
C ALA A 189 10.68 -20.83 -8.12
N MET A 190 11.59 -21.19 -7.21
CA MET A 190 11.21 -21.82 -5.93
C MET A 190 10.36 -20.92 -5.04
N LEU A 191 10.63 -19.60 -5.03
CA LEU A 191 9.81 -18.63 -4.30
C LEU A 191 8.43 -18.49 -4.94
N SER A 192 8.37 -18.30 -6.25
CA SER A 192 7.13 -18.16 -7.01
C SER A 192 6.23 -19.40 -6.93
N GLU A 193 6.81 -20.60 -7.00
CA GLU A 193 6.08 -21.87 -6.84
C GLU A 193 5.40 -22.00 -5.48
N ARG A 194 5.94 -21.35 -4.45
CA ARG A 194 5.35 -21.30 -3.10
C ARG A 194 4.50 -20.05 -2.87
N GLY A 195 4.26 -19.27 -3.91
CA GLY A 195 3.49 -18.04 -3.83
C GLY A 195 4.13 -16.95 -2.97
N LEU A 196 5.45 -17.00 -2.74
CA LEU A 196 6.19 -15.98 -2.00
C LEU A 196 6.56 -14.85 -2.94
N GLU A 197 6.04 -13.65 -2.66
CA GLU A 197 6.48 -12.43 -3.33
C GLU A 197 7.85 -12.00 -2.80
N TYR A 198 8.67 -11.40 -3.66
CA TYR A 198 10.01 -10.99 -3.30
C TYR A 198 10.42 -9.71 -4.03
N GLU A 199 11.22 -8.90 -3.35
CA GLU A 199 11.93 -7.78 -3.96
C GLU A 199 13.26 -8.28 -4.55
N GLU A 200 13.54 -7.96 -5.81
CA GLU A 200 14.80 -8.30 -6.45
C GLU A 200 15.78 -7.12 -6.42
N ILE A 201 16.96 -7.33 -5.84
CA ILE A 201 18.05 -6.35 -5.79
C ILE A 201 19.14 -6.80 -6.76
N VAL A 202 19.25 -6.15 -7.91
CA VAL A 202 20.07 -6.60 -9.02
C VAL A 202 21.51 -6.07 -8.93
N LEU A 203 22.46 -6.99 -8.79
CA LEU A 203 23.88 -6.72 -8.82
C LEU A 203 24.32 -6.20 -10.20
N GLY A 204 24.91 -5.00 -10.22
CA GLY A 204 25.33 -4.29 -11.43
C GLY A 204 24.31 -3.28 -11.96
N LYS A 205 23.10 -3.25 -11.39
CA LYS A 205 22.08 -2.23 -11.68
C LYS A 205 21.77 -1.42 -10.42
N ASP A 206 21.30 -2.09 -9.37
CA ASP A 206 20.83 -1.43 -8.15
C ASP A 206 21.94 -1.35 -7.09
N ILE A 207 22.82 -2.35 -7.08
CA ILE A 207 23.95 -2.42 -6.14
C ILE A 207 25.23 -2.91 -6.81
N THR A 208 26.34 -2.80 -6.07
CA THR A 208 27.62 -3.45 -6.41
C THR A 208 27.95 -4.56 -5.43
N THR A 209 29.07 -5.27 -5.66
CA THR A 209 29.55 -6.34 -4.78
C THR A 209 29.87 -5.84 -3.37
N ARG A 210 30.09 -4.53 -3.19
CA ARG A 210 30.28 -3.89 -1.89
C ARG A 210 29.06 -4.06 -0.99
N SER A 211 27.87 -3.69 -1.46
CA SER A 211 26.64 -3.81 -0.68
C SER A 211 26.29 -5.27 -0.44
N LEU A 212 26.44 -6.12 -1.47
CA LEU A 212 26.24 -7.56 -1.32
C LEU A 212 27.09 -8.14 -0.18
N LYS A 213 28.40 -7.87 -0.19
CA LYS A 213 29.32 -8.38 0.85
C LYS A 213 29.06 -7.76 2.22
N ALA A 214 28.72 -6.48 2.28
CA ALA A 214 28.43 -5.80 3.54
C ALA A 214 27.18 -6.37 4.25
N VAL A 215 26.12 -6.65 3.49
CA VAL A 215 24.85 -7.16 4.03
C VAL A 215 24.89 -8.67 4.27
N THR A 216 25.47 -9.44 3.34
CA THR A 216 25.37 -10.91 3.35
C THR A 216 26.63 -11.63 3.83
N GLY A 217 27.77 -10.93 3.88
CA GLY A 217 29.08 -11.55 4.05
C GLY A 217 29.57 -12.33 2.82
N GLN A 218 28.75 -12.47 1.77
CA GLN A 218 29.04 -13.25 0.58
C GLN A 218 29.45 -12.37 -0.61
N THR A 219 30.14 -12.96 -1.58
CA THR A 219 30.55 -12.28 -2.83
C THR A 219 29.78 -12.77 -4.05
N THR A 220 28.93 -13.78 -3.89
CA THR A 220 28.18 -14.44 -4.96
C THR A 220 26.67 -14.30 -4.75
N VAL A 221 25.93 -14.35 -5.85
CA VAL A 221 24.46 -14.37 -5.89
C VAL A 221 23.98 -15.75 -6.38
N PRO A 222 22.74 -16.17 -6.06
CA PRO A 222 21.73 -15.45 -5.27
C PRO A 222 22.08 -15.35 -3.78
N GLN A 223 21.56 -14.34 -3.10
CA GLN A 223 21.44 -14.32 -1.63
C GLN A 223 20.01 -13.93 -1.26
N VAL A 224 19.34 -14.77 -0.48
CA VAL A 224 17.93 -14.60 -0.12
C VAL A 224 17.82 -14.27 1.36
N PHE A 225 17.04 -13.24 1.67
CA PHE A 225 16.57 -12.95 3.02
C PHE A 225 15.08 -13.27 3.09
N ILE A 226 14.64 -13.85 4.22
CA ILE A 226 13.24 -14.05 4.54
C ILE A 226 13.03 -13.55 5.97
N ASP A 227 12.11 -12.61 6.17
CA ASP A 227 11.76 -12.03 7.47
C ASP A 227 12.98 -11.52 8.26
N GLY A 228 13.91 -10.88 7.56
CA GLY A 228 15.14 -10.31 8.11
C GLY A 228 16.28 -11.32 8.32
N GLN A 229 16.05 -12.62 8.11
CA GLN A 229 17.08 -13.65 8.23
C GLN A 229 17.75 -13.95 6.88
N LEU A 230 19.08 -13.93 6.83
CA LEU A 230 19.83 -14.42 5.67
C LEU A 230 19.70 -15.94 5.57
N ILE A 231 19.03 -16.41 4.52
CA ILE A 231 18.90 -17.84 4.19
C ILE A 231 20.12 -18.30 3.39
N GLY A 232 20.55 -17.50 2.42
CA GLY A 232 21.74 -17.74 1.61
C GLY A 232 21.45 -17.98 0.12
N GLY A 233 22.26 -18.81 -0.53
CA GLY A 233 22.12 -19.14 -1.95
C GLY A 233 21.00 -20.12 -2.27
N SER A 234 20.89 -20.51 -3.54
CA SER A 234 19.79 -21.34 -4.05
C SER A 234 19.67 -22.68 -3.33
N GLU A 235 20.78 -23.36 -3.04
CA GLU A 235 20.77 -24.65 -2.32
C GLU A 235 20.22 -24.50 -0.89
N LYS A 236 20.69 -23.48 -0.15
CA LYS A 236 20.19 -23.22 1.21
C LYS A 236 18.72 -22.81 1.20
N LEU A 237 18.30 -22.05 0.19
CA LEU A 237 16.90 -21.71 0.00
C LEU A 237 16.06 -22.97 -0.24
N ALA A 238 16.50 -23.89 -1.11
CA ALA A 238 15.80 -25.14 -1.34
C ALA A 238 15.60 -25.92 -0.03
N SER A 239 16.68 -26.12 0.74
CA SER A 239 16.59 -26.80 2.04
C SER A 239 15.70 -26.08 3.05
N TYR A 240 15.72 -24.74 3.08
CA TYR A 240 14.84 -23.95 3.95
C TYR A 240 13.36 -24.16 3.62
N LEU A 241 13.06 -24.24 2.32
CA LEU A 241 11.71 -24.34 1.79
C LEU A 241 11.15 -25.77 1.73
N GLU A 242 11.95 -26.80 2.05
CA GLU A 242 11.49 -28.19 2.19
C GLU A 242 10.95 -28.50 3.58
N VAL A 243 11.36 -27.73 4.60
CA VAL A 243 11.03 -27.99 6.01
C VAL A 243 9.78 -27.21 6.47
N ARG A 244 9.14 -26.45 5.56
CA ARG A 244 7.96 -25.60 5.81
C ARG A 244 6.92 -25.80 4.72
#